data_AF-A0A7D7LBI9-F1
#
_entry.id   AF-A0A7D7LBI9-F1
#
_cell.length_a   1.000
_cell.length_b   1.000
_cell.length_c   1.000
_cell.angle_alpha   90.00
_cell.angle_beta   90.00
_cell.angle_gamma   90.00
#
_symmetry.space_group_name_H-M   'P 1'
#
loop_
_entity.id
_entity.type
_entity.pdbx_description
1 polymer ?
#
loop_
_entity_poly.entity_id
_entity_poly.type
_entity_poly.pdbx_seq_one_letter_code
_entity_poly.pdbx_strand_id
1 'polypeptide(L)'
;MSQSKSVEPASVHSRILVPQRYHRQPVISRLVSRYGLTVNIKAASLTSDSDSDGWFDLELSGNPQKLTNSLSYLQGLGVNLLQLAIANHIQLNQHSLPFPNLASKLNPKDSAWLTNQWQEQFQQWISLGQTNRLRLQLCILKSYYKEPVISELVSRYGLTVNITSAILQPDTEDDGWFDLDLWGRTKQLYSSLSYLEKLGLPIWLDLSSVYSDR
;
A
#
# COMPACT_ATOMS: atom_id res chain seq x y z
N MET A 1 10.12 8.10 40.58
CA MET A 1 10.53 7.95 39.17
C MET A 1 9.28 7.82 38.33
N SER A 2 8.94 8.85 37.57
CA SER A 2 7.70 8.92 36.80
C SER A 2 7.78 8.00 35.59
N GLN A 3 6.87 7.04 35.51
CA GLN A 3 6.61 6.27 34.30
C GLN A 3 6.01 7.21 33.26
N SER A 4 6.77 7.56 32.22
CA SER A 4 6.24 8.24 31.05
C SER A 4 5.30 7.27 30.32
N LYS A 5 4.00 7.40 30.56
CA LYS A 5 2.95 6.81 29.71
C LYS A 5 3.21 7.34 28.29
N SER A 6 3.66 6.45 27.40
CA SER A 6 3.71 6.71 25.96
C SER A 6 2.28 7.03 25.50
N VAL A 7 2.00 8.31 25.27
CA VAL A 7 0.78 8.71 24.57
C VAL A 7 0.99 8.21 23.14
N GLU A 8 0.26 7.15 22.77
CA GLU A 8 0.22 6.67 21.39
C GLU A 8 -0.10 7.86 20.49
N PRO A 9 0.69 8.12 19.42
CA PRO A 9 0.42 9.26 18.55
C PRO A 9 -1.00 9.12 18.02
N ALA A 10 -1.78 10.21 18.11
CA ALA A 10 -3.18 10.18 17.70
C ALA A 10 -3.31 9.72 16.24
N SER A 11 -3.84 8.51 16.05
CA SER A 11 -4.15 7.97 14.72
C SER A 11 -5.51 8.46 14.24
N VAL A 12 -5.64 8.65 12.94
CA VAL A 12 -6.89 8.99 12.27
C VAL A 12 -7.23 7.87 11.31
N HIS A 13 -8.43 7.31 11.47
CA HIS A 13 -8.95 6.30 10.56
C HIS A 13 -9.77 6.97 9.48
N SER A 14 -9.46 6.69 8.22
CA SER A 14 -10.16 7.29 7.08
C SER A 14 -10.46 6.30 5.98
N ARG A 15 -11.70 6.26 5.52
CA ARG A 15 -12.03 5.64 4.23
C ARG A 15 -11.87 6.67 3.12
N ILE A 16 -11.05 6.36 2.12
CA ILE A 16 -10.88 7.20 0.93
C ILE A 16 -11.41 6.47 -0.31
N LEU A 17 -12.04 7.22 -1.22
CA LEU A 17 -12.35 6.78 -2.59
C LEU A 17 -11.39 7.49 -3.54
N VAL A 18 -10.52 6.73 -4.19
CA VAL A 18 -9.56 7.20 -5.17
C VAL A 18 -10.20 7.14 -6.57
N PRO A 19 -10.44 8.30 -7.21
CA PRO A 19 -10.99 8.33 -8.56
C PRO A 19 -10.15 7.56 -9.56
N GLN A 20 -10.79 6.92 -10.54
CA GLN A 20 -10.13 6.14 -11.60
C GLN A 20 -8.95 6.87 -12.26
N ARG A 21 -9.13 8.17 -12.55
CA ARG A 21 -8.07 9.03 -13.14
C ARG A 21 -6.77 9.09 -12.33
N TYR A 22 -6.79 8.67 -11.07
CA TYR A 22 -5.62 8.63 -10.19
C TYR A 22 -5.13 7.21 -9.86
N HIS A 23 -5.72 6.13 -10.40
CA HIS A 23 -5.24 4.75 -10.16
C HIS A 23 -3.80 4.51 -10.62
N ARG A 24 -3.33 5.29 -11.60
CA ARG A 24 -1.94 5.27 -12.08
C ARG A 24 -1.04 6.30 -11.38
N GLN A 25 -1.53 6.93 -10.31
CA GLN A 25 -0.79 7.96 -9.59
C GLN A 25 -0.57 7.57 -8.12
N PRO A 26 0.61 7.86 -7.55
CA PRO A 26 0.99 7.45 -6.19
C PRO A 26 0.27 8.28 -5.11
N VAL A 27 -1.06 8.26 -5.06
CA VAL A 27 -1.88 9.08 -4.15
C VAL A 27 -1.52 8.81 -2.69
N ILE A 28 -1.48 7.53 -2.30
CA ILE A 28 -1.15 7.10 -0.94
C ILE A 28 0.33 7.34 -0.62
N SER A 29 1.26 7.01 -1.53
CA SER A 29 2.70 7.26 -1.31
C SER A 29 3.04 8.75 -1.14
N ARG A 30 2.26 9.66 -1.74
CA ARG A 30 2.40 11.11 -1.50
C ARG A 30 2.02 11.52 -0.08
N LEU A 31 1.10 10.81 0.59
CA LEU A 31 0.80 11.06 2.02
C LEU A 31 2.05 10.80 2.87
N VAL A 32 2.80 9.76 2.55
CA VAL A 32 4.04 9.42 3.25
C VAL A 32 5.17 10.36 2.88
N SER A 33 5.51 10.45 1.60
CA SER A 33 6.70 11.20 1.14
C SER A 33 6.60 12.72 1.29
N ARG A 34 5.41 13.31 1.06
CA ARG A 34 5.23 14.78 1.09
C ARG A 34 4.81 15.29 2.46
N TYR A 35 4.02 14.51 3.19
CA TYR A 35 3.47 14.93 4.48
C TYR A 35 4.14 14.24 5.66
N GLY A 36 5.01 13.23 5.44
CA GLY A 36 5.71 12.53 6.51
C GLY A 36 4.77 11.73 7.40
N LEU A 37 3.64 11.27 6.83
CA LEU A 37 2.68 10.44 7.56
C LEU A 37 3.07 8.97 7.47
N THR A 38 2.77 8.23 8.53
CA THR A 38 2.71 6.78 8.45
C THR A 38 1.31 6.40 8.00
N VAL A 39 1.21 5.60 6.94
CA VAL A 39 -0.07 5.12 6.41
C VAL A 39 -0.12 3.60 6.52
N ASN A 40 -1.01 3.10 7.36
CA ASN A 40 -1.36 1.68 7.34
C ASN A 40 -2.67 1.48 6.57
N ILE A 41 -2.72 0.49 5.68
CA ILE A 41 -3.92 0.13 4.91
C ILE A 41 -4.58 -1.02 5.65
N LYS A 42 -5.80 -0.80 6.14
CA LYS A 42 -6.57 -1.78 6.93
C LYS A 42 -7.54 -2.61 6.08
N ALA A 43 -8.01 -2.02 4.99
CA ALA A 43 -8.83 -2.68 3.99
C ALA A 43 -8.68 -1.96 2.66
N ALA A 44 -8.85 -2.68 1.55
CA ALA A 44 -8.73 -2.10 0.22
C ALA A 44 -9.51 -2.90 -0.80
N SER A 45 -10.09 -2.19 -1.77
CA SER A 45 -10.55 -2.75 -3.02
C SER A 45 -10.22 -1.78 -4.14
N LEU A 46 -9.32 -2.21 -5.01
CA LEU A 46 -8.97 -1.53 -6.23
C LEU A 46 -8.75 -2.62 -7.27
N THR A 47 -9.56 -2.63 -8.32
CA THR A 47 -9.40 -3.55 -9.43
C THR A 47 -8.77 -2.83 -10.61
N SER A 48 -7.73 -3.45 -11.18
CA SER A 48 -7.13 -2.99 -12.44
C SER A 48 -8.19 -2.94 -13.53
N ASP A 49 -8.18 -1.86 -14.31
CA ASP A 49 -9.03 -1.67 -15.49
C ASP A 49 -10.55 -1.63 -15.22
N SER A 50 -10.96 -1.36 -13.98
CA SER A 50 -12.36 -1.03 -13.67
C SER A 50 -12.67 0.43 -13.95
N ASP A 51 -13.91 0.69 -14.37
CA ASP A 51 -14.47 2.05 -14.47
C ASP A 51 -14.99 2.58 -13.12
N SER A 52 -14.71 1.85 -12.03
CA SER A 52 -15.11 2.21 -10.68
C SER A 52 -13.97 2.86 -9.90
N ASP A 53 -14.32 3.74 -8.98
CA ASP A 53 -13.38 4.26 -7.99
C ASP A 53 -12.86 3.11 -7.11
N GLY A 54 -11.57 3.16 -6.77
CA GLY A 54 -10.99 2.24 -5.79
C GLY A 54 -11.12 2.83 -4.40
N TRP A 55 -11.26 2.00 -3.38
CA TRP A 55 -11.35 2.47 -2.00
C TRP A 55 -10.28 1.85 -1.09
N PHE A 56 -9.91 2.61 -0.07
CA PHE A 56 -8.94 2.20 0.94
C PHE A 56 -9.40 2.69 2.32
N ASP A 57 -9.36 1.80 3.30
CA ASP A 57 -9.43 2.16 4.72
C ASP A 57 -8.01 2.35 5.23
N LEU A 58 -7.72 3.56 5.67
CA LEU A 58 -6.40 3.98 6.10
C LEU A 58 -6.41 4.28 7.59
N GLU A 59 -5.36 3.85 8.28
CA GLU A 59 -4.95 4.42 9.55
C GLU A 59 -3.76 5.35 9.28
N LEU A 60 -3.96 6.64 9.57
CA LEU A 60 -3.01 7.71 9.33
C LEU A 60 -2.46 8.19 10.68
N SER A 61 -1.14 8.20 10.84
CA SER A 61 -0.50 8.76 12.04
C SER A 61 0.68 9.66 11.67
N GLY A 62 1.00 10.60 12.56
CA GLY A 62 2.08 11.55 12.35
C GLY A 62 1.78 12.94 12.91
N ASN A 63 2.45 13.96 12.36
CA ASN A 63 2.27 15.33 12.81
C ASN A 63 0.84 15.85 12.47
N PRO A 64 0.07 16.40 13.44
CA PRO A 64 -1.31 16.83 13.20
C PRO A 64 -1.49 17.89 12.11
N GLN A 65 -0.55 18.84 11.98
CA GLN A 65 -0.60 19.86 10.94
C GLN A 65 -0.37 19.23 9.56
N LYS A 66 0.59 18.30 9.46
CA LYS A 66 0.83 17.56 8.22
C LYS A 66 -0.34 16.66 7.84
N LEU A 67 -0.98 16.04 8.84
CA LEU A 67 -2.20 15.26 8.66
C LEU A 67 -3.31 16.12 8.05
N THR A 68 -3.58 17.29 8.65
CA THR A 68 -4.57 18.24 8.14
C THR A 68 -4.26 18.65 6.70
N ASN A 69 -3.01 19.03 6.41
CA ASN A 69 -2.59 19.42 5.06
C ASN A 69 -2.72 18.27 4.05
N SER A 70 -2.50 17.03 4.48
CA SER A 70 -2.64 15.85 3.63
C SER A 70 -4.10 15.58 3.25
N LEU A 71 -5.03 15.79 4.18
CA LEU A 71 -6.47 15.66 3.93
C LEU A 71 -6.96 16.75 2.97
N SER A 72 -6.51 18.00 3.14
CA SER A 72 -6.78 19.08 2.17
C SER A 72 -6.26 18.73 0.77
N TYR A 73 -5.11 18.07 0.68
CA TYR A 73 -4.56 17.61 -0.60
C TYR A 73 -5.43 16.53 -1.24
N LEU A 74 -5.90 15.53 -0.48
CA LEU A 74 -6.83 14.51 -0.99
C LEU A 74 -8.13 15.16 -1.50
N GLN A 75 -8.70 16.09 -0.73
CA GLN A 75 -9.87 16.86 -1.14
C GLN A 75 -9.62 17.66 -2.43
N GLY A 76 -8.46 18.31 -2.56
CA GLY A 76 -8.07 19.04 -3.77
C GLY A 76 -7.94 18.16 -5.01
N LEU A 77 -7.65 16.86 -4.85
CA LEU A 77 -7.71 15.90 -5.95
C LEU A 77 -9.13 15.46 -6.30
N GLY A 78 -10.11 15.71 -5.43
CA GLY A 78 -11.45 15.15 -5.51
C GLY A 78 -11.50 13.69 -5.03
N VAL A 79 -10.61 13.30 -4.13
CA VAL A 79 -10.69 12.02 -3.39
C VAL A 79 -11.76 12.18 -2.31
N ASN A 80 -12.81 11.36 -2.35
CA ASN A 80 -13.89 11.47 -1.37
C ASN A 80 -13.46 10.83 -0.04
N LEU A 81 -13.63 11.57 1.05
CA LEU A 81 -13.38 11.11 2.42
C LEU A 81 -14.72 10.66 3.02
N LEU A 82 -14.99 9.36 3.07
CA LEU A 82 -16.29 8.83 3.48
C LEU A 82 -16.44 8.66 5.00
N GLN A 83 -15.34 8.39 5.70
CA GLN A 83 -15.33 8.21 7.14
C GLN A 83 -14.05 8.83 7.66
N LEU A 84 -14.12 9.65 8.72
CA LEU A 84 -12.96 10.20 9.40
C LEU A 84 -13.19 10.05 10.90
N ALA A 85 -12.52 9.08 11.52
CA ALA A 85 -12.53 8.92 12.97
C ALA A 85 -11.19 9.37 13.52
N ILE A 86 -11.20 10.49 14.26
CA ILE A 86 -10.02 10.99 14.97
C ILE A 86 -10.02 10.35 16.34
N ALA A 87 -8.92 9.74 16.75
CA ALA A 87 -8.80 9.00 18.02
C ALA A 87 -9.00 9.83 19.30
N ASN A 88 -9.59 11.03 19.25
CA ASN A 88 -9.89 11.81 20.44
C ASN A 88 -11.10 12.76 20.35
N HIS A 89 -12.09 12.59 19.46
CA HIS A 89 -13.50 13.03 19.64
C HIS A 89 -14.33 12.87 18.35
N ILE A 90 -15.62 12.55 18.57
CA ILE A 90 -16.82 12.61 17.69
C ILE A 90 -17.34 11.29 17.08
N GLN A 91 -18.67 11.20 17.22
CA GLN A 91 -19.61 10.10 17.08
C GLN A 91 -19.74 9.51 15.67
N LEU A 92 -19.96 8.19 15.69
CA LEU A 92 -20.36 7.36 14.56
C LEU A 92 -21.75 7.72 14.04
N ASN A 93 -21.91 7.70 12.71
CA ASN A 93 -23.14 7.24 12.09
C ASN A 93 -22.80 6.00 11.27
N GLN A 94 -23.28 4.85 11.73
CA GLN A 94 -23.05 3.52 11.15
C GLN A 94 -24.04 3.28 10.02
N HIS A 95 -23.57 3.29 8.78
CA HIS A 95 -24.25 2.58 7.68
C HIS A 95 -23.20 2.02 6.73
N SER A 96 -22.61 0.88 7.09
CA SER A 96 -21.80 0.07 6.17
C SER A 96 -22.73 -0.89 5.41
N LEU A 97 -22.89 -0.65 4.11
CA LEU A 97 -23.47 -1.60 3.15
C LEU A 97 -22.45 -2.73 2.85
N PRO A 98 -22.90 -3.98 2.67
CA PRO A 98 -22.03 -5.08 2.26
C PRO A 98 -21.79 -5.05 0.73
N PHE A 99 -20.59 -5.44 0.29
CA PHE A 99 -20.20 -5.48 -1.13
C PHE A 99 -19.58 -6.82 -1.55
N PRO A 100 -19.63 -7.15 -2.86
CA PRO A 100 -19.66 -8.54 -3.33
C PRO A 100 -18.29 -9.18 -3.50
N ASN A 101 -18.27 -10.49 -3.27
CA ASN A 101 -17.14 -11.38 -3.44
C ASN A 101 -16.78 -11.59 -4.93
N LEU A 102 -15.52 -11.32 -5.29
CA LEU A 102 -14.91 -11.88 -6.49
C LEU A 102 -13.55 -12.49 -6.14
N ALA A 103 -13.59 -13.57 -5.37
CA ALA A 103 -12.44 -14.43 -5.13
C ALA A 103 -12.47 -15.59 -6.13
N SER A 104 -11.67 -15.51 -7.19
CA SER A 104 -11.27 -16.70 -7.96
C SER A 104 -9.78 -16.94 -7.81
N LYS A 105 -9.45 -17.60 -6.68
CA LYS A 105 -8.47 -18.68 -6.50
C LYS A 105 -7.08 -18.47 -7.11
N LEU A 106 -6.15 -18.06 -6.25
CA LEU A 106 -4.77 -18.56 -6.29
C LEU A 106 -4.55 -19.45 -5.05
N ASN A 107 -3.98 -20.63 -5.25
CA ASN A 107 -3.85 -21.66 -4.23
C ASN A 107 -2.61 -21.40 -3.36
N PRO A 108 -2.74 -21.23 -2.03
CA PRO A 108 -1.61 -20.93 -1.14
C PRO A 108 -0.52 -22.01 -1.13
N LYS A 109 -0.77 -23.22 -1.62
CA LYS A 109 0.21 -24.32 -1.65
C LYS A 109 1.33 -24.14 -2.68
N ASP A 110 1.19 -23.19 -3.61
CA ASP A 110 2.24 -22.86 -4.59
C ASP A 110 3.20 -21.75 -4.09
N SER A 111 2.97 -21.21 -2.89
CA SER A 111 3.72 -20.06 -2.35
C SER A 111 5.10 -20.39 -1.76
N ALA A 112 5.36 -21.66 -1.44
CA ALA A 112 6.57 -22.08 -0.72
C ALA A 112 7.84 -22.18 -1.59
N TRP A 113 7.73 -22.20 -2.92
CA TRP A 113 8.89 -22.33 -3.82
C TRP A 113 9.36 -21.00 -4.46
N LEU A 114 8.64 -19.89 -4.26
CA LEU A 114 8.86 -18.63 -4.99
C LEU A 114 9.59 -17.52 -4.23
N THR A 115 9.83 -17.68 -2.93
CA THR A 115 10.42 -16.63 -2.09
C THR A 115 11.91 -16.35 -2.35
N ASN A 116 12.62 -17.17 -3.13
CA ASN A 116 14.08 -17.11 -3.27
C ASN A 116 14.61 -16.71 -4.67
N GLN A 117 13.75 -16.37 -5.64
CA GLN A 117 14.19 -16.14 -7.04
C GLN A 117 14.17 -14.67 -7.49
N TRP A 118 13.66 -13.75 -6.68
CA TRP A 118 13.54 -12.35 -7.11
C TRP A 118 14.92 -11.71 -7.36
N GLN A 119 15.98 -12.16 -6.68
CA GLN A 119 17.33 -11.62 -6.87
C GLN A 119 17.86 -11.88 -8.28
N GLU A 120 17.69 -13.09 -8.82
CA GLU A 120 18.10 -13.43 -10.19
C GLU A 120 17.29 -12.65 -11.21
N GLN A 121 15.96 -12.58 -11.02
CA GLN A 121 15.06 -11.78 -11.85
C GLN A 121 15.42 -10.29 -11.82
N PHE A 122 15.81 -9.77 -10.67
CA PHE A 122 16.25 -8.38 -10.50
C PHE A 122 17.59 -8.12 -11.20
N GLN A 123 18.54 -9.06 -11.18
CA GLN A 123 19.78 -8.94 -11.96
C GLN A 123 19.51 -8.96 -13.47
N GLN A 124 18.61 -9.83 -13.93
CA GLN A 124 18.17 -9.85 -15.33
C GLN A 124 17.47 -8.53 -15.71
N TRP A 125 16.64 -7.99 -14.83
CA TRP A 125 15.97 -6.71 -15.06
C TRP A 125 16.96 -5.54 -15.19
N ILE A 126 18.00 -5.48 -14.35
CA ILE A 126 19.08 -4.48 -14.47
C ILE A 126 19.86 -4.66 -15.77
N SER A 127 20.18 -5.90 -16.16
CA SER A 127 20.96 -6.16 -17.37
C SER A 127 20.20 -5.78 -18.66
N LEU A 128 18.87 -5.73 -18.59
CA LEU A 128 18.00 -5.24 -19.67
C LEU A 128 17.88 -3.70 -19.71
N GLY A 129 18.65 -2.98 -18.89
CA GLY A 129 18.75 -1.51 -18.89
C GLY A 129 17.68 -0.79 -18.08
N GLN A 130 16.76 -1.55 -17.44
CA GLN A 130 15.75 -0.99 -16.56
C GLN A 130 16.38 -0.74 -15.19
N THR A 131 16.32 0.50 -14.69
CA THR A 131 17.07 0.87 -13.48
C THR A 131 16.25 1.65 -12.45
N ASN A 132 15.05 2.12 -12.80
CA ASN A 132 14.30 3.03 -11.95
C ASN A 132 12.81 2.72 -11.73
N ARG A 133 12.24 1.70 -12.40
CA ARG A 133 10.82 1.33 -12.28
C ARG A 133 10.63 -0.18 -12.24
N LEU A 134 10.01 -0.69 -11.18
CA LEU A 134 9.76 -2.11 -10.99
C LEU A 134 8.30 -2.35 -10.67
N ARG A 135 7.68 -3.31 -11.36
CA ARG A 135 6.35 -3.81 -11.00
C ARG A 135 6.48 -5.11 -10.24
N LEU A 136 5.67 -5.26 -9.20
CA LEU A 136 5.59 -6.49 -8.45
C LEU A 136 4.20 -6.72 -7.87
N GLN A 137 3.87 -7.98 -7.64
CA GLN A 137 2.78 -8.38 -6.77
C GLN A 137 3.33 -8.68 -5.37
N LEU A 138 2.64 -8.19 -4.35
CA LEU A 138 2.96 -8.34 -2.94
C LEU A 138 1.78 -8.98 -2.21
N CYS A 139 2.04 -10.05 -1.47
CA CYS A 139 1.09 -10.61 -0.52
C CYS A 139 1.46 -10.14 0.90
N ILE A 140 0.59 -9.34 1.53
CA ILE A 140 0.70 -8.94 2.92
C ILE A 140 -0.03 -9.98 3.77
N LEU A 141 0.72 -10.72 4.58
CA LEU A 141 0.14 -11.72 5.45
C LEU A 141 -0.69 -11.08 6.56
N LYS A 142 -1.73 -11.77 7.04
CA LYS A 142 -2.62 -11.28 8.11
C LYS A 142 -1.90 -10.80 9.37
N SER A 143 -0.77 -11.43 9.71
CA SER A 143 0.09 -11.01 10.83
C SER A 143 0.62 -9.57 10.70
N TYR A 144 0.71 -9.06 9.48
CA TYR A 144 1.22 -7.74 9.14
C TYR A 144 0.13 -6.68 8.91
N TYR A 145 -1.16 -6.99 9.07
CA TYR A 145 -2.25 -6.00 8.85
C TYR A 145 -2.20 -4.80 9.79
N LYS A 146 -1.50 -4.93 10.92
CA LYS A 146 -1.27 -3.83 11.85
C LYS A 146 -0.01 -3.02 11.53
N GLU A 147 0.81 -3.49 10.60
CA GLU A 147 2.08 -2.87 10.24
C GLU A 147 1.97 -2.08 8.92
N PRO A 148 2.56 -0.87 8.85
CA PRO A 148 2.47 -0.01 7.66
C PRO A 148 3.50 -0.43 6.59
N VAL A 149 3.48 -1.70 6.16
CA VAL A 149 4.49 -2.31 5.28
C VAL A 149 4.75 -1.47 4.02
N ILE A 150 3.70 -1.03 3.33
CA ILE A 150 3.83 -0.22 2.11
C ILE A 150 4.35 1.19 2.43
N SER A 151 3.99 1.75 3.59
CA SER A 151 4.53 3.05 4.04
C SER A 151 6.04 2.98 4.24
N GLU A 152 6.55 1.87 4.78
CA GLU A 152 7.99 1.68 5.00
C GLU A 152 8.78 1.65 3.70
N LEU A 153 8.21 1.11 2.61
CA LEU A 153 8.82 1.21 1.27
C LEU A 153 9.08 2.67 0.85
N VAL A 154 8.20 3.58 1.25
CA VAL A 154 8.32 5.00 0.95
C VAL A 154 9.22 5.73 1.96
N SER A 155 8.92 5.62 3.25
CA SER A 155 9.59 6.38 4.31
C SER A 155 11.04 5.94 4.52
N ARG A 156 11.30 4.64 4.53
CA ARG A 156 12.61 4.07 4.85
C ARG A 156 13.49 3.89 3.64
N TYR A 157 12.91 3.49 2.51
CA TYR A 157 13.67 3.19 1.29
C TYR A 157 13.60 4.30 0.23
N GLY A 158 12.74 5.30 0.44
CA GLY A 158 12.62 6.46 -0.45
C GLY A 158 12.03 6.12 -1.81
N LEU A 159 11.19 5.08 -1.89
CA LEU A 159 10.48 4.73 -3.11
C LEU A 159 9.23 5.58 -3.31
N THR A 160 8.88 5.82 -4.56
CA THR A 160 7.50 6.16 -4.92
C THR A 160 6.76 4.86 -5.18
N VAL A 161 5.63 4.66 -4.51
CA VAL A 161 4.80 3.45 -4.66
C VAL A 161 3.44 3.87 -5.21
N ASN A 162 3.07 3.34 -6.37
CA ASN A 162 1.70 3.36 -6.84
C ASN A 162 1.07 1.98 -6.64
N ILE A 163 -0.16 1.95 -6.15
CA ILE A 163 -0.95 0.72 -5.99
C ILE A 163 -1.87 0.66 -7.19
N THR A 164 -1.69 -0.32 -8.07
CA THR A 164 -2.48 -0.48 -9.31
C THR A 164 -3.66 -1.44 -9.12
N SER A 165 -3.55 -2.34 -8.15
CA SER A 165 -4.61 -3.26 -7.73
C SER A 165 -4.41 -3.57 -6.25
N ALA A 166 -5.51 -3.75 -5.52
CA ALA A 166 -5.47 -4.11 -4.11
C ALA A 166 -6.73 -4.86 -3.69
N ILE A 167 -6.53 -5.96 -2.96
CA ILE A 167 -7.59 -6.70 -2.29
C ILE A 167 -7.09 -6.96 -0.87
N LEU A 168 -7.72 -6.31 0.11
CA LEU A 168 -7.45 -6.53 1.52
C LEU A 168 -8.77 -6.52 2.27
N GLN A 169 -9.14 -7.69 2.79
CA GLN A 169 -10.40 -7.92 3.49
C GLN A 169 -10.09 -8.30 4.95
N PRO A 170 -10.29 -7.39 5.93
CA PRO A 170 -9.88 -7.64 7.31
C PRO A 170 -10.73 -8.71 8.01
N ASP A 171 -11.97 -8.92 7.54
CA ASP A 171 -12.95 -9.82 8.14
C ASP A 171 -12.87 -11.27 7.59
N THR A 172 -11.98 -11.53 6.63
CA THR A 172 -11.76 -12.86 6.06
C THR A 172 -10.49 -13.51 6.62
N GLU A 173 -10.34 -14.82 6.42
CA GLU A 173 -9.09 -15.53 6.73
C GLU A 173 -7.99 -15.30 5.68
N ASP A 174 -8.35 -14.67 4.55
CA ASP A 174 -7.45 -14.44 3.42
C ASP A 174 -6.42 -13.33 3.70
N ASP A 175 -5.23 -13.51 3.12
CA ASP A 175 -4.15 -12.53 3.06
C ASP A 175 -4.46 -11.39 2.06
N GLY A 176 -3.72 -10.29 2.18
CA GLY A 176 -3.91 -9.09 1.36
C GLY A 176 -3.05 -9.11 0.12
N TRP A 177 -3.64 -8.90 -1.06
CA TRP A 177 -2.94 -8.88 -2.34
C TRP A 177 -2.83 -7.46 -2.89
N PHE A 178 -1.64 -7.08 -3.33
CA PHE A 178 -1.36 -5.75 -3.87
C PHE A 178 -0.50 -5.87 -5.12
N ASP A 179 -0.92 -5.24 -6.22
CA ASP A 179 -0.07 -5.00 -7.37
C ASP A 179 0.52 -3.60 -7.24
N LEU A 180 1.86 -3.52 -7.23
CA LEU A 180 2.62 -2.31 -6.97
C LEU A 180 3.45 -1.93 -8.20
N ASP A 181 3.46 -0.65 -8.51
CA ASP A 181 4.37 -0.01 -9.45
C ASP A 181 5.32 0.90 -8.64
N LEU A 182 6.58 0.49 -8.56
CA LEU A 182 7.60 1.10 -7.72
C LEU A 182 8.55 1.93 -8.57
N TRP A 183 8.85 3.15 -8.12
CA TRP A 183 9.93 3.95 -8.69
C TRP A 183 10.98 4.32 -7.65
N GLY A 184 12.23 4.24 -8.03
CA GLY A 184 13.37 4.61 -7.19
C GLY A 184 14.69 4.19 -7.82
N ARG A 185 15.82 4.60 -7.25
CA ARG A 185 17.13 4.16 -7.73
C ARG A 185 17.29 2.66 -7.52
N THR A 186 18.12 2.00 -8.34
CA THR A 186 18.40 0.56 -8.24
C THR A 186 18.74 0.09 -6.82
N LYS A 187 19.57 0.85 -6.09
CA LYS A 187 19.91 0.52 -4.69
C LYS A 187 18.72 0.61 -3.74
N GLN A 188 17.81 1.54 -3.97
CA GLN A 188 16.58 1.70 -3.17
C GLN A 188 15.62 0.54 -3.43
N LEU A 189 15.39 0.20 -4.70
CA LEU A 189 14.57 -0.94 -5.11
C LEU A 189 15.13 -2.25 -4.54
N TYR A 190 16.44 -2.48 -4.66
CA TYR A 190 17.06 -3.67 -4.10
C TYR A 190 16.88 -3.76 -2.57
N SER A 191 17.18 -2.66 -1.86
CA SER A 191 17.08 -2.62 -0.40
C SER A 191 15.65 -2.82 0.11
N SER A 192 14.65 -2.33 -0.63
CA SER A 192 13.24 -2.51 -0.28
C SER A 192 12.75 -3.94 -0.50
N LEU A 193 13.21 -4.61 -1.58
CA LEU A 193 12.89 -6.02 -1.82
C LEU A 193 13.52 -6.92 -0.76
N SER A 194 14.79 -6.66 -0.40
CA SER A 194 15.44 -7.33 0.73
C SER A 194 14.72 -7.11 2.06
N TYR A 195 13.97 -6.03 2.22
CA TYR A 195 13.14 -5.80 3.40
C TYR A 195 11.88 -6.65 3.40
N LEU A 196 11.16 -6.70 2.28
CA LEU A 196 9.99 -7.56 2.13
C LEU A 196 10.36 -9.04 2.33
N GLU A 197 11.52 -9.46 1.80
CA GLU A 197 12.09 -10.78 2.02
C GLU A 197 12.40 -11.05 3.51
N LYS A 198 13.01 -10.09 4.22
CA LYS A 198 13.27 -10.22 5.67
C LYS A 198 12.01 -10.33 6.51
N LEU A 199 10.90 -9.74 6.06
CA LEU A 199 9.58 -9.93 6.68
C LEU A 199 8.96 -11.30 6.32
N GLY A 200 9.54 -12.03 5.37
CA GLY A 200 8.97 -13.28 4.85
C GLY A 200 7.73 -13.07 3.99
N LEU A 201 7.54 -11.87 3.41
CA LEU A 201 6.39 -11.56 2.59
C LEU A 201 6.58 -12.11 1.16
N PRO A 202 5.60 -12.86 0.62
CA PRO A 202 5.66 -13.31 -0.76
C PRO A 202 5.63 -12.15 -1.75
N ILE A 203 6.58 -12.16 -2.69
CA ILE A 203 6.71 -11.16 -3.76
C ILE A 203 6.93 -11.82 -5.12
N TRP A 204 6.34 -11.26 -6.18
CA TRP A 204 6.52 -11.71 -7.56
C TRP A 204 6.85 -10.53 -8.45
N LEU A 205 8.01 -10.57 -9.13
CA LEU A 205 8.41 -9.49 -10.04
C LEU A 205 7.73 -9.65 -11.40
N ASP A 206 7.17 -8.56 -11.92
CA ASP A 206 6.59 -8.51 -13.25
C ASP A 206 7.63 -8.02 -14.28
N LEU A 207 8.24 -8.99 -14.97
CA LEU A 207 9.18 -8.76 -16.06
C LEU A 207 8.48 -8.47 -17.41
N SER A 208 7.14 -8.54 -17.50
CA SER A 208 6.41 -8.28 -18.76
C SER A 208 6.55 -6.83 -19.22
N SER A 209 6.75 -5.90 -18.28
CA SER A 209 7.10 -4.50 -18.55
C SER A 209 8.38 -4.34 -19.36
N VAL A 210 9.27 -5.33 -19.36
CA VAL A 210 10.52 -5.31 -20.14
C VAL A 210 10.29 -5.67 -21.62
N TYR A 211 9.20 -6.36 -21.94
CA TYR A 211 8.89 -6.82 -23.29
C TYR A 211 7.84 -5.96 -24.02
N SER A 212 7.09 -5.13 -23.30
CA SER A 212 6.01 -4.32 -23.89
C SER A 212 6.47 -2.98 -24.49
N ASP A 213 7.70 -2.55 -24.22
CA ASP A 213 8.29 -1.30 -24.76
C ASP A 213 9.24 -1.55 -25.97
N ARG A 214 9.10 -2.66 -26.69
CA ARG A 214 9.84 -2.95 -27.94
C ARG A 214 8.98 -2.81 -29.18
#